data_AF-Q2S446-F1
#
_entry.id   AF-Q2S446-F1
#
_cell.length_a   1.000
_cell.length_b   1.000
_cell.length_c   1.000
_cell.angle_alpha   90.00
_cell.angle_beta   90.00
_cell.angle_gamma   90.00
#
_symmetry.space_group_name_H-M   'P 1'
#
loop_
_entity.id
_entity.type
_entity.pdbx_description
1 polymer ?
#
loop_
_entity_poly.entity_id
_entity_poly.type
_entity_poly.pdbx_seq_one_letter_code
_entity_poly.pdbx_strand_id
1 'polypeptide(L)'
;MALPVTLRKVDETPRYCLYDLGAEDTVAGRVKLYKASGDVEVVRLSGEGVPAGPPFYLAQGVPRLRTYCERDRYPDEDTWTA
;
A
#
# COMPACT_ATOMS: atom_id res chain seq x y z
N MET A 1 -7.36 18.38 -6.00
CA MET A 1 -6.85 18.37 -4.61
C MET A 1 -6.01 17.13 -4.51
N ALA A 2 -4.75 17.28 -4.13
CA ALA A 2 -3.83 16.16 -4.06
C ALA A 2 -3.84 15.61 -2.62
N LEU A 3 -4.05 14.30 -2.45
CA LEU A 3 -4.14 13.66 -1.13
C LEU A 3 -2.85 12.89 -0.82
N PRO A 4 -2.31 12.98 0.40
CA PRO A 4 -1.17 12.16 0.79
C PRO A 4 -1.60 10.70 0.85
N VAL A 5 -0.79 9.85 0.23
CA VAL A 5 -0.88 8.40 0.30
C VAL A 5 0.43 7.90 0.91
N THR A 6 0.30 7.21 2.04
CA THR A 6 1.38 6.59 2.78
C THR A 6 1.22 5.09 2.72
N LEU A 7 2.34 4.41 2.46
CA LEU A 7 2.45 2.98 2.38
C LEU A 7 3.55 2.53 3.34
N ARG A 8 3.19 1.75 4.36
CA ARG A 8 4.08 1.34 5.45
C ARG A 8 4.17 -0.16 5.55
N LYS A 9 5.38 -0.70 5.52
CA LYS A 9 5.64 -2.13 5.64
C LYS A 9 5.35 -2.57 7.06
N VAL A 10 4.47 -3.56 7.17
CA VAL A 10 4.08 -4.18 8.44
C VAL A 10 4.91 -5.43 8.67
N ASP A 11 5.11 -6.20 7.62
CA ASP A 11 5.81 -7.48 7.68
C ASP A 11 6.48 -7.79 6.35
N GLU A 12 7.58 -8.53 6.41
CA GLU A 12 8.28 -9.00 5.24
C GLU A 12 8.63 -10.48 5.35
N THR A 13 8.22 -11.23 4.34
CA THR A 13 8.60 -12.63 4.19
C THR A 13 9.36 -12.84 2.88
N PRO A 14 10.00 -14.00 2.70
CA PRO A 14 10.58 -14.37 1.40
C PRO A 14 9.55 -14.45 0.26
N ARG A 15 8.26 -14.65 0.57
CA ARG A 15 7.19 -14.85 -0.43
C ARG A 15 6.41 -13.56 -0.72
N TYR A 16 6.20 -12.73 0.29
CA TYR A 16 5.37 -11.54 0.20
C TYR A 16 5.81 -10.46 1.18
N CYS A 17 5.48 -9.20 0.85
CA CYS A 17 5.52 -8.07 1.77
C CYS A 17 4.09 -7.68 2.18
N LEU A 18 3.90 -7.34 3.44
CA LEU A 18 2.63 -6.84 3.97
C LEU A 18 2.75 -5.33 4.18
N TYR A 19 1.77 -4.59 3.71
CA TYR A 19 1.76 -3.14 3.74
C TYR A 19 0.44 -2.59 4.26
N ASP A 20 0.52 -1.62 5.16
CA ASP A 20 -0.59 -0.74 5.49
C ASP A 20 -0.57 0.44 4.52
N LEU A 21 -1.75 0.79 4.02
CA LEU A 21 -1.98 1.80 3.00
C LEU A 21 -3.02 2.78 3.53
N GLY A 22 -2.75 4.08 3.42
CA GLY A 22 -3.68 5.10 3.88
C GLY A 22 -3.14 6.52 3.81
N ALA A 23 -3.61 7.38 4.69
CA ALA A 23 -3.00 8.68 4.96
C ALA A 23 -1.85 8.53 5.98
N GLU A 24 -1.05 9.59 6.18
CA GLU A 24 0.14 9.59 7.05
C GLU A 24 -0.11 8.94 8.42
N ASP A 25 -1.19 9.32 9.10
CA ASP A 25 -1.54 8.82 10.44
C ASP A 25 -2.74 7.86 10.45
N THR A 26 -3.25 7.45 9.29
CA THR A 26 -4.50 6.66 9.25
C THR A 26 -4.48 5.59 8.18
N VAL A 27 -4.64 4.34 8.62
CA VAL A 27 -4.65 3.17 7.74
C VAL A 27 -6.03 3.02 7.08
N ALA A 28 -6.06 3.20 5.74
CA ALA A 28 -7.24 2.96 4.90
C ALA A 28 -7.43 1.47 4.56
N GLY A 29 -6.35 0.69 4.61
CA GLY A 29 -6.38 -0.72 4.27
C GLY A 29 -5.03 -1.39 4.43
N ARG A 30 -5.03 -2.72 4.39
CA ARG A 30 -3.84 -3.56 4.43
C ARG A 30 -3.80 -4.44 3.20
N VAL A 31 -2.65 -4.50 2.56
CA VAL A 31 -2.41 -5.22 1.32
C VAL A 31 -1.16 -6.09 1.41
N LYS A 32 -1.17 -7.23 0.75
CA LYS A 32 0.00 -8.09 0.55
C LYS A 32 0.47 -7.95 -0.89
N LEU A 33 1.77 -7.74 -1.07
CA LEU A 33 2.43 -7.82 -2.36
C LEU A 33 3.19 -9.15 -2.44
N TYR A 34 2.83 -10.00 -3.40
CA TYR A 34 3.56 -11.23 -3.69
C TYR A 34 4.79 -10.92 -4.53
N LYS A 35 5.99 -11.21 -4.00
CA LYS A 35 7.27 -10.89 -4.67
C LYS A 35 7.49 -11.70 -5.96
N ALA A 36 6.89 -12.89 -6.06
CA ALA A 36 7.07 -13.79 -7.19
C ALA A 36 6.26 -13.39 -8.44
N SER A 37 5.07 -12.81 -8.26
CA SER A 37 4.16 -12.47 -9.34
C SER A 37 3.86 -10.98 -9.46
N GLY A 38 4.12 -10.20 -8.41
CA GLY A 38 3.68 -8.80 -8.31
C GLY A 38 2.18 -8.67 -8.03
N ASP A 39 1.48 -9.76 -7.70
CA ASP A 39 0.08 -9.72 -7.34
C ASP A 39 -0.12 -8.99 -6.01
N VAL A 40 -1.21 -8.23 -5.93
CA VAL A 40 -1.61 -7.51 -4.73
C VAL A 40 -2.91 -8.09 -4.18
N GLU A 41 -2.85 -8.67 -2.98
CA GLU A 41 -4.03 -9.15 -2.25
C GLU A 41 -4.45 -8.11 -1.21
N VAL A 42 -5.74 -7.77 -1.18
CA VAL A 42 -6.29 -6.91 -0.14
C VAL A 42 -6.67 -7.75 1.07
N VAL A 43 -5.97 -7.54 2.19
CA VAL A 43 -6.20 -8.27 3.45
C VAL A 43 -7.34 -7.63 4.25
N ARG A 44 -7.36 -6.30 4.29
CA ARG A 44 -8.36 -5.54 5.04
C ARG A 44 -8.58 -4.18 4.41
N LEU A 45 -9.80 -3.67 4.49
CA LEU A 45 -10.12 -2.27 4.22
C LEU A 45 -10.76 -1.65 5.46
N SER A 46 -10.35 -0.43 5.78
CA SER A 46 -10.84 0.38 6.88
C SER A 46 -11.11 1.78 6.33
N GLY A 47 -12.37 2.16 6.19
CA GLY A 47 -12.74 3.50 5.73
C GLY A 47 -12.83 4.55 6.84
N GLU A 48 -12.50 4.19 8.08
CA GLU A 48 -12.73 5.04 9.23
C GLU A 48 -11.53 6.00 9.45
N GLY A 49 -11.82 7.30 9.58
CA GLY A 49 -10.81 8.32 9.86
C GLY A 49 -9.95 8.79 8.69
N VAL A 50 -10.12 8.21 7.49
CA VAL A 50 -9.36 8.60 6.30
C VAL A 50 -10.06 9.67 5.46
N PRO A 51 -9.33 10.63 4.86
CA PRO A 51 -9.92 11.72 4.08
C PRO A 51 -10.55 11.25 2.76
N ALA A 52 -10.21 10.04 2.28
CA ALA A 52 -10.83 9.40 1.12
C ALA A 52 -11.25 7.96 1.44
N GLY A 53 -12.17 7.42 0.65
CA GLY A 53 -12.57 6.01 0.81
C GLY A 53 -11.43 5.04 0.47
N PRO A 54 -11.44 3.80 1.00
CA PRO A 54 -10.44 2.78 0.69
C PRO A 54 -10.19 2.52 -0.82
N PRO A 55 -11.20 2.61 -1.73
CA PRO A 55 -10.97 2.47 -3.16
C PRO A 55 -10.00 3.49 -3.76
N PHE A 56 -9.96 4.73 -3.23
CA PHE A 56 -9.03 5.75 -3.69
C PHE A 56 -7.58 5.35 -3.39
N TYR A 57 -7.33 4.94 -2.16
CA TYR A 57 -6.00 4.51 -1.73
C TYR A 57 -5.52 3.29 -2.51
N LEU A 58 -6.37 2.28 -2.69
CA LEU A 58 -6.03 1.10 -3.50
C LEU A 58 -5.65 1.47 -4.94
N ALA A 59 -6.42 2.35 -5.58
CA ALA A 59 -6.15 2.80 -6.94
C ALA A 59 -4.76 3.47 -7.08
N GLN A 60 -4.28 4.12 -6.02
CA GLN A 60 -2.96 4.77 -5.99
C GLN A 60 -1.85 3.83 -5.53
N GLY A 61 -2.11 2.96 -4.54
CA GLY A 61 -1.12 2.08 -3.94
C GLY A 61 -0.77 0.87 -4.81
N VAL A 62 -1.74 0.29 -5.54
CA VAL A 62 -1.50 -0.91 -6.36
C VAL A 62 -0.46 -0.66 -7.47
N PRO A 63 -0.54 0.42 -8.29
CA PRO A 63 0.49 0.72 -9.28
C PRO A 63 1.88 0.90 -8.67
N ARG A 64 1.95 1.52 -7.48
CA ARG A 64 3.20 1.75 -6.75
C ARG A 64 3.83 0.44 -6.29
N LEU A 65 3.05 -0.47 -5.73
CA LEU A 65 3.49 -1.79 -5.31
C LEU A 65 4.02 -2.64 -6.48
N ARG A 66 3.38 -2.54 -7.65
CA ARG A 66 3.89 -3.21 -8.87
C ARG A 66 5.27 -2.68 -9.25
N THR A 67 5.50 -1.37 -9.14
CA THR A 67 6.81 -0.76 -9.40
C THR A 67 7.89 -1.27 -8.43
N TYR A 68 7.53 -1.53 -7.16
CA TYR A 68 8.46 -2.12 -6.18
C TYR A 68 8.85 -3.54 -6.53
N CYS A 69 7.87 -4.35 -6.95
CA CYS A 69 8.14 -5.70 -7.43
C CYS A 69 9.04 -5.69 -8.67
N GLU A 70 8.77 -4.81 -9.64
CA GLU A 70 9.57 -4.67 -10.87
C GLU A 70 11.02 -4.24 -10.59
N ARG A 71 11.23 -3.42 -9.55
CA ARG A 71 12.55 -2.93 -9.14
C ARG A 71 13.24 -3.80 -8.10
N ASP A 72 12.59 -4.90 -7.69
CA ASP A 72 12.98 -5.76 -6.57
C ASP A 72 13.38 -4.95 -5.31
N ARG A 73 12.63 -3.89 -5.03
CA ARG A 73 12.91 -2.96 -3.93
C ARG A 73 11.65 -2.70 -3.13
N TYR A 74 11.66 -3.17 -1.89
CA TYR A 74 10.53 -3.11 -0.97
C TYR A 74 10.85 -2.12 0.15
N PRO A 75 10.51 -0.82 0.00
CA PRO A 75 10.76 0.17 1.05
C PRO A 75 9.92 -0.14 2.30
N ASP A 76 10.44 0.22 3.46
CA ASP A 76 9.71 0.11 4.74
C ASP A 76 8.62 1.18 4.88
N GLU A 77 8.83 2.35 4.29
CA GLU A 77 7.84 3.42 4.22
C GLU A 77 8.03 4.19 2.91
N ASP A 78 6.93 4.52 2.24
CA ASP A 78 6.91 5.45 1.10
C ASP A 78 5.65 6.30 1.19
N THR A 79 5.84 7.62 1.11
CA THR A 79 4.74 8.60 1.11
C THR A 79 4.83 9.44 -0.16
N TRP A 80 3.70 9.63 -0.83
CA TRP A 80 3.60 10.48 -2.01
C TRP A 80 2.25 11.20 -2.06
N THR A 81 2.13 12.18 -2.94
CA THR A 81 0.88 12.92 -3.15
C THR A 81 0.20 12.42 -4.43
N ALA A 82 -1.08 12.04 -4.33
CA ALA A 82 -1.91 11.54 -5.43
C ALA A 82 -2.90 12.60 -5.92
#